data_AF-A0A7S3WUC2-F1
#
_entry.id   AF-A0A7S3WUC2-F1
#
_cell.length_a   1.000
_cell.length_b   1.000
_cell.length_c   1.000
_cell.angle_alpha   90.00
_cell.angle_beta   90.00
_cell.angle_gamma   90.00
#
_symmetry.space_group_name_H-M   'P 1'
#
loop_
_entity.id
_entity.type
_entity.pdbx_description
1 polymer ?
#
loop_
_entity_poly.entity_id
_entity_poly.type
_entity_poly.pdbx_seq_one_letter_code
_entity_poly.pdbx_strand_id
1 'polypeptide(L)'
;PKPQMSSCFLLTMKDDSIDGIYDTLKQCALISKSAGGIGLAISGIRAKGSYIRSTNGYSNGLVPMLRNFNETARYVDQGGGKRKGSFAMYLEPWHADVFDFLELKKNHGKEEQRARDLFYALWIPDLFMKRVKDDAEWTLFCPNETIDLETGKGLMDVFSAEFEALYTKLEATGKGQKKVKAQQLWFRILESQMETGTPYMLYKDHANRKSNQQNLGTIKSSNLCTEIIEYTSPDEVAVCNLASIALPAFANREGR
;
A
#
# COMPACT_ATOMS: atom_id res chain seq x y z
N PRO A 1 18.20 -26.27 13.02
CA PRO A 1 17.04 -25.34 13.18
C PRO A 1 17.45 -23.91 12.79
N LYS A 2 16.60 -23.15 12.07
CA LYS A 2 16.82 -21.73 11.75
C LYS A 2 15.75 -20.90 12.47
N PRO A 3 16.04 -20.32 13.65
CA PRO A 3 15.02 -19.61 14.41
C PRO A 3 14.66 -18.29 13.72
N GLN A 4 13.39 -18.19 13.29
CA GLN A 4 12.79 -16.94 12.88
C GLN A 4 11.99 -16.43 14.09
N MET A 5 12.32 -15.22 14.58
CA MET A 5 11.73 -14.64 15.80
C MET A 5 10.95 -13.34 15.55
N SER A 6 10.96 -12.83 14.32
CA SER A 6 10.30 -11.57 13.97
C SER A 6 8.89 -11.81 13.43
N SER A 7 7.93 -10.99 13.81
CA SER A 7 6.52 -11.30 13.49
C SER A 7 6.07 -10.77 12.13
N CYS A 8 6.55 -9.60 11.72
CA CYS A 8 6.06 -8.88 10.54
C CYS A 8 7.20 -8.26 9.74
N PHE A 9 6.92 -8.00 8.47
CA PHE A 9 7.85 -7.45 7.50
C PHE A 9 7.15 -6.38 6.66
N LEU A 10 7.90 -5.34 6.28
CA LEU A 10 7.43 -4.29 5.38
C LEU A 10 8.31 -4.28 4.13
N LEU A 11 7.67 -4.19 2.97
CA LEU A 11 8.33 -4.13 1.68
C LEU A 11 7.78 -2.96 0.87
N THR A 12 8.61 -2.41 0.00
CA THR A 12 8.17 -1.67 -1.17
C THR A 12 8.36 -2.54 -2.40
N MET A 13 7.49 -2.40 -3.39
CA MET A 13 7.72 -2.99 -4.69
C MET A 13 9.10 -2.56 -5.22
N LYS A 14 9.91 -3.52 -5.68
CA LYS A 14 11.29 -3.25 -6.15
C LYS A 14 11.34 -2.32 -7.36
N ASP A 15 10.51 -2.59 -8.36
CA ASP A 15 10.49 -1.85 -9.62
C ASP A 15 9.15 -2.07 -10.35
N ASP A 16 8.79 -1.13 -11.24
CA ASP A 16 7.64 -1.21 -12.15
C ASP A 16 7.98 -2.03 -13.40
N SER A 17 8.37 -3.28 -13.17
CA SER A 17 8.76 -4.25 -14.19
C SER A 17 8.34 -5.66 -13.78
N ILE A 18 8.28 -6.59 -14.74
CA ILE A 18 7.98 -7.99 -14.44
C ILE A 18 9.03 -8.57 -13.49
N ASP A 19 10.30 -8.30 -13.72
CA ASP A 19 11.38 -8.79 -12.85
C ASP A 19 11.23 -8.23 -11.43
N GLY A 20 11.00 -6.92 -11.27
CA GLY A 20 10.76 -6.29 -9.97
C GLY A 20 9.53 -6.87 -9.23
N ILE A 21 8.43 -7.09 -9.95
CA ILE A 21 7.20 -7.66 -9.40
C ILE A 21 7.43 -9.11 -8.92
N TYR A 22 8.06 -9.94 -9.75
CA TYR A 22 8.26 -11.36 -9.42
C TYR A 22 9.37 -11.57 -8.37
N ASP A 23 10.39 -10.72 -8.32
CA ASP A 23 11.37 -10.73 -7.23
C ASP A 23 10.72 -10.35 -5.89
N THR A 24 9.85 -9.32 -5.90
CA THR A 24 9.07 -8.94 -4.72
C THR A 24 8.13 -10.07 -4.29
N LEU A 25 7.43 -10.71 -5.25
CA LEU A 25 6.55 -11.85 -4.99
C LEU A 25 7.32 -13.04 -4.37
N LYS A 26 8.52 -13.33 -4.88
CA LYS A 26 9.43 -14.34 -4.33
C LYS A 26 9.83 -14.00 -2.90
N GLN A 27 10.16 -12.75 -2.60
CA GLN A 27 10.45 -12.32 -1.23
C GLN A 27 9.24 -12.53 -0.32
N CYS A 28 8.03 -12.15 -0.76
CA CYS A 28 6.81 -12.39 0.00
C CYS A 28 6.55 -13.88 0.26
N ALA A 29 6.76 -14.75 -0.72
CA ALA A 29 6.64 -16.19 -0.56
C ALA A 29 7.63 -16.74 0.49
N LEU A 30 8.89 -16.30 0.45
CA LEU A 30 9.92 -16.74 1.41
C LEU A 30 9.64 -16.27 2.85
N ILE A 31 9.12 -15.05 3.00
CA ILE A 31 8.69 -14.50 4.29
C ILE A 31 7.46 -15.27 4.82
N SER A 32 6.45 -15.49 3.97
CA SER A 32 5.23 -16.23 4.33
C SER A 32 5.55 -17.67 4.76
N LYS A 33 6.47 -18.35 4.05
CA LYS A 33 6.96 -19.68 4.42
C LYS A 33 7.51 -19.72 5.85
N SER A 34 8.07 -18.61 6.32
CA SER A 34 8.64 -18.46 7.66
C SER A 34 7.64 -17.86 8.67
N ALA A 35 6.33 -17.91 8.35
CA ALA A 35 5.22 -17.41 9.16
C ALA A 35 5.21 -15.90 9.45
N GLY A 36 5.87 -15.08 8.61
CA GLY A 36 5.84 -13.62 8.72
C GLY A 36 4.60 -12.99 8.06
N GLY A 37 3.97 -12.03 8.74
CA GLY A 37 2.97 -11.13 8.14
C GLY A 37 3.62 -10.03 7.30
N ILE A 38 2.95 -9.55 6.24
CA ILE A 38 3.56 -8.61 5.28
C ILE A 38 2.71 -7.35 5.11
N GLY A 39 3.35 -6.19 5.12
CA GLY A 39 2.83 -4.96 4.49
C GLY A 39 3.63 -4.64 3.23
N LEU A 40 2.96 -4.37 2.10
CA LEU A 40 3.59 -4.13 0.80
C LEU A 40 3.08 -2.83 0.18
N ALA A 41 3.97 -1.87 -0.07
CA ALA A 41 3.66 -0.65 -0.83
C ALA A 41 3.63 -0.94 -2.34
N ILE A 42 2.51 -0.62 -3.01
CA ILE A 42 2.28 -0.99 -4.42
C ILE A 42 1.98 0.19 -5.35
N SER A 43 1.86 1.43 -4.85
CA SER A 43 1.47 2.59 -5.67
C SER A 43 2.45 2.97 -6.79
N GLY A 44 3.58 2.27 -6.90
CA GLY A 44 4.65 2.53 -7.87
C GLY A 44 4.48 1.71 -9.14
N ILE A 45 3.57 0.73 -9.13
CA ILE A 45 3.24 -0.07 -10.30
C ILE A 45 2.28 0.69 -11.20
N ARG A 46 2.55 0.71 -12.50
CA ARG A 46 1.74 1.44 -13.48
C ARG A 46 0.27 0.98 -13.49
N ALA A 47 -0.63 1.94 -13.64
CA ALA A 47 -2.06 1.70 -13.70
C ALA A 47 -2.50 1.02 -15.01
N LYS A 48 -3.74 0.52 -15.03
CA LYS A 48 -4.36 -0.09 -16.22
C LYS A 48 -4.38 0.88 -17.40
N GLY A 49 -4.11 0.37 -18.61
CA GLY A 49 -4.09 1.17 -19.84
C GLY A 49 -2.81 1.99 -20.04
N SER A 50 -1.85 1.93 -19.11
CA SER A 50 -0.56 2.63 -19.27
C SER A 50 0.32 1.93 -20.29
N TYR A 51 0.98 2.70 -21.16
CA TYR A 51 1.81 2.17 -22.23
C TYR A 51 3.05 1.41 -21.73
N ILE A 52 3.42 0.32 -22.42
CA ILE A 52 4.61 -0.48 -22.16
C ILE A 52 5.51 -0.45 -23.40
N ARG A 53 6.61 0.31 -23.32
CA ARG A 53 7.52 0.54 -24.46
C ARG A 53 8.18 -0.74 -24.99
N SER A 54 8.58 -1.66 -24.10
CA SER A 54 9.34 -2.86 -24.47
C SER A 54 8.53 -3.88 -25.28
N THR A 55 7.23 -4.02 -24.96
CA THR A 55 6.33 -4.98 -25.63
C THR A 55 5.37 -4.31 -26.61
N ASN A 56 5.43 -2.98 -26.74
CA ASN A 56 4.49 -2.15 -27.51
C ASN A 56 3.01 -2.44 -27.15
N GLY A 57 2.76 -2.73 -25.88
CA GLY A 57 1.44 -3.07 -25.34
C GLY A 57 0.97 -2.10 -24.26
N TYR A 58 -0.09 -2.47 -23.55
CA TYR A 58 -0.67 -1.71 -22.45
C TYR A 58 -0.73 -2.55 -21.18
N SER A 59 -0.56 -1.91 -20.02
CA SER A 59 -0.64 -2.55 -18.71
C SER A 59 -2.06 -2.99 -18.39
N ASN A 60 -2.19 -4.14 -17.75
CA ASN A 60 -3.47 -4.59 -17.19
C ASN A 60 -3.76 -4.01 -15.79
N GLY A 61 -2.83 -3.24 -15.23
CA GLY A 61 -2.96 -2.56 -13.94
C GLY A 61 -2.77 -3.45 -12.72
N LEU A 62 -3.20 -2.96 -11.57
CA LEU A 62 -2.96 -3.61 -10.27
C LEU A 62 -3.76 -4.91 -10.09
N VAL A 63 -4.99 -4.99 -10.60
CA VAL A 63 -5.89 -6.11 -10.28
C VAL A 63 -5.31 -7.48 -10.64
N PRO A 64 -4.81 -7.73 -11.87
CA PRO A 64 -4.21 -9.03 -12.20
C PRO A 64 -2.92 -9.31 -11.43
N MET A 65 -2.10 -8.29 -11.17
CA MET A 65 -0.89 -8.43 -10.34
C MET A 65 -1.28 -8.90 -8.94
N LEU A 66 -2.26 -8.25 -8.30
CA LEU A 66 -2.71 -8.58 -6.96
C LEU A 66 -3.33 -9.97 -6.87
N ARG A 67 -3.90 -10.49 -7.96
CA ARG A 67 -4.33 -11.90 -8.02
C ARG A 67 -3.17 -12.88 -7.91
N ASN A 68 -2.01 -12.58 -8.49
CA ASN A 68 -0.81 -13.43 -8.31
C ASN A 68 -0.33 -13.42 -6.85
N PHE A 69 -0.37 -12.26 -6.18
CA PHE A 69 -0.10 -12.16 -4.75
C PHE A 69 -1.14 -12.91 -3.90
N ASN A 70 -2.42 -12.85 -4.28
CA ASN A 70 -3.50 -13.60 -3.64
C ASN A 70 -3.27 -15.11 -3.71
N GLU A 71 -2.99 -15.66 -4.90
CA GLU A 71 -2.73 -17.09 -5.05
C GLU A 71 -1.45 -17.51 -4.32
N THR A 72 -0.44 -16.65 -4.27
CA THR A 72 0.78 -16.92 -3.49
C THR A 72 0.48 -16.96 -1.98
N ALA A 73 -0.34 -16.05 -1.46
CA ALA A 73 -0.77 -16.05 -0.07
C ALA A 73 -1.56 -17.31 0.32
N ARG A 74 -2.36 -17.84 -0.63
CA ARG A 74 -3.11 -19.09 -0.47
C ARG A 74 -2.20 -20.32 -0.53
N TYR A 75 -1.25 -20.33 -1.46
CA TYR A 75 -0.36 -21.47 -1.70
C TYR A 75 0.68 -21.61 -0.59
N VAL A 76 1.31 -20.51 -0.17
CA VAL A 76 2.34 -20.50 0.87
C VAL A 76 1.72 -20.20 2.21
N ASP A 77 1.02 -21.20 2.75
CA ASP A 77 0.49 -21.13 4.10
C ASP A 77 1.61 -21.09 5.16
N GLN A 78 1.31 -20.41 6.26
CA GLN A 78 2.20 -20.27 7.39
C GLN A 78 2.12 -21.52 8.27
N GLY A 79 3.23 -22.26 8.37
CA GLY A 79 3.39 -23.32 9.36
C GLY A 79 2.67 -24.64 9.05
N GLY A 80 2.49 -25.00 7.77
CA GLY A 80 1.97 -26.31 7.36
C GLY A 80 0.45 -26.43 7.53
N GLY A 81 -0.29 -25.44 7.03
CA GLY A 81 -1.75 -25.40 7.01
C GLY A 81 -2.40 -24.72 8.22
N LYS A 82 -1.63 -24.23 9.19
CA LYS A 82 -2.19 -23.64 10.43
C LYS A 82 -2.69 -22.21 10.27
N ARG A 83 -2.14 -21.43 9.33
CA ARG A 83 -2.57 -20.04 9.06
C ARG A 83 -2.30 -19.67 7.61
N LYS A 84 -3.25 -19.00 6.95
CA LYS A 84 -3.04 -18.49 5.58
C LYS A 84 -1.96 -17.40 5.56
N GLY A 85 -1.21 -17.30 4.46
CA GLY A 85 -0.34 -16.14 4.22
C GLY A 85 -1.16 -14.85 4.31
N SER A 86 -0.62 -13.83 4.97
CA SER A 86 -1.36 -12.61 5.30
C SER A 86 -0.58 -11.38 4.82
N PHE A 87 -1.01 -10.81 3.69
CA PHE A 87 -0.37 -9.66 3.08
C PHE A 87 -1.33 -8.46 3.03
N ALA A 88 -0.91 -7.32 3.57
CA ALA A 88 -1.60 -6.04 3.44
C ALA A 88 -1.01 -5.22 2.32
N MET A 89 -1.84 -4.86 1.34
CA MET A 89 -1.48 -4.07 0.18
C MET A 89 -1.76 -2.60 0.46
N TYR A 90 -0.74 -1.75 0.36
CA TYR A 90 -0.82 -0.32 0.63
C TYR A 90 -0.84 0.48 -0.67
N LEU A 91 -1.93 1.21 -0.90
CA LEU A 91 -2.13 2.05 -2.08
C LEU A 91 -2.40 3.51 -1.67
N GLU A 92 -1.80 4.46 -2.37
CA GLU A 92 -2.13 5.88 -2.21
C GLU A 92 -3.37 6.25 -3.04
N PRO A 93 -4.29 7.09 -2.54
CA PRO A 93 -5.59 7.33 -3.18
C PRO A 93 -5.54 8.14 -4.48
N TRP A 94 -4.37 8.65 -4.88
CA TRP A 94 -4.18 9.28 -6.19
C TRP A 94 -3.97 8.25 -7.32
N HIS A 95 -3.76 6.97 -7.01
CA HIS A 95 -3.49 5.97 -8.03
C HIS A 95 -4.72 5.71 -8.92
N ALA A 96 -4.55 5.62 -10.24
CA ALA A 96 -5.66 5.47 -11.19
C ALA A 96 -6.49 4.19 -11.03
N ASP A 97 -5.89 3.12 -10.52
CA ASP A 97 -6.60 1.87 -10.22
C ASP A 97 -7.27 1.86 -8.81
N VAL A 98 -7.32 2.98 -8.07
CA VAL A 98 -7.84 3.01 -6.68
C VAL A 98 -9.30 2.54 -6.57
N PHE A 99 -10.15 2.84 -7.55
CA PHE A 99 -11.54 2.39 -7.52
C PHE A 99 -11.64 0.86 -7.64
N ASP A 100 -10.90 0.26 -8.56
CA ASP A 100 -10.87 -1.19 -8.72
C ASP A 100 -10.22 -1.88 -7.50
N PHE A 101 -9.23 -1.24 -6.89
CA PHE A 101 -8.59 -1.71 -5.65
C PHE A 101 -9.60 -1.84 -4.48
N LEU A 102 -10.52 -0.89 -4.34
CA LEU A 102 -11.57 -0.90 -3.31
C LEU A 102 -12.61 -2.02 -3.48
N GLU A 103 -12.70 -2.62 -4.68
CA GLU A 103 -13.64 -3.70 -5.00
C GLU A 103 -13.05 -5.10 -4.73
N LEU A 104 -11.72 -5.23 -4.59
CA LEU A 104 -11.02 -6.53 -4.61
C LEU A 104 -11.42 -7.49 -3.50
N LYS A 105 -11.84 -6.97 -2.33
CA LYS A 105 -12.26 -7.78 -1.18
C LYS A 105 -13.75 -8.08 -1.11
N LYS A 106 -14.56 -7.42 -1.93
CA LYS A 106 -16.02 -7.59 -1.88
C LYS A 106 -16.42 -9.02 -2.23
N ASN A 107 -17.48 -9.52 -1.60
CA ASN A 107 -17.93 -10.89 -1.80
C ASN A 107 -18.63 -11.08 -3.15
N HIS A 108 -19.41 -10.09 -3.59
CA HIS A 108 -20.08 -10.09 -4.90
C HIS A 108 -19.15 -9.62 -6.02
N GLY A 109 -19.56 -9.84 -7.27
CA GLY A 109 -18.83 -9.47 -8.49
C GLY A 109 -18.05 -10.62 -9.13
N LYS A 110 -17.26 -10.31 -10.17
CA LYS A 110 -16.57 -11.32 -10.98
C LYS A 110 -15.30 -11.81 -10.30
N GLU A 111 -15.08 -13.12 -10.24
CA GLU A 111 -13.92 -13.73 -9.57
C GLU A 111 -12.58 -13.25 -10.11
N GLU A 112 -12.49 -13.01 -11.42
CA GLU A 112 -11.28 -12.49 -12.06
C GLU A 112 -10.91 -11.05 -11.64
N GLN A 113 -11.80 -10.37 -10.93
CA GLN A 113 -11.62 -9.03 -10.37
C GLN A 113 -11.57 -9.04 -8.84
N ARG A 114 -11.21 -10.17 -8.21
CA ARG A 114 -11.20 -10.34 -6.76
C ARG A 114 -9.88 -10.95 -6.28
N ALA A 115 -9.49 -10.56 -5.07
CA ALA A 115 -8.29 -11.04 -4.37
C ALA A 115 -8.54 -11.06 -2.84
N ARG A 116 -9.56 -11.83 -2.43
CA ARG A 116 -10.16 -11.76 -1.09
C ARG A 116 -9.26 -12.25 0.05
N ASP A 117 -8.23 -13.05 -0.24
CA ASP A 117 -7.29 -13.55 0.76
C ASP A 117 -6.23 -12.49 1.13
N LEU A 118 -6.19 -11.34 0.44
CA LEU A 118 -5.37 -10.19 0.78
C LEU A 118 -6.07 -9.23 1.76
N PHE A 119 -5.27 -8.38 2.39
CA PHE A 119 -5.71 -7.22 3.16
C PHE A 119 -5.40 -5.95 2.38
N TYR A 120 -6.20 -4.91 2.59
CA TYR A 120 -6.14 -3.66 1.83
C TYR A 120 -6.00 -2.49 2.77
N ALA A 121 -5.13 -1.55 2.44
CA ALA A 121 -4.85 -0.36 3.21
C ALA A 121 -4.65 0.85 2.29
N LEU A 122 -5.12 2.00 2.74
CA LEU A 122 -4.85 3.27 2.09
C LEU A 122 -3.75 4.03 2.83
N TRP A 123 -2.79 4.53 2.07
CA TRP A 123 -1.72 5.41 2.54
C TRP A 123 -2.05 6.85 2.09
N ILE A 124 -2.71 7.59 2.97
CA ILE A 124 -3.50 8.77 2.61
C ILE A 124 -2.69 10.05 2.83
N PRO A 125 -2.43 10.86 1.80
CA PRO A 125 -1.87 12.20 1.97
C PRO A 125 -2.92 13.16 2.55
N ASP A 126 -2.48 14.13 3.34
CA ASP A 126 -3.32 15.17 3.94
C ASP A 126 -4.11 15.93 2.85
N LEU A 127 -3.50 16.14 1.67
CA LEU A 127 -4.14 16.79 0.52
C LEU A 127 -5.44 16.13 0.11
N PHE A 128 -5.51 14.79 0.10
CA PHE A 128 -6.74 14.09 -0.25
C PHE A 128 -7.86 14.44 0.74
N MET A 129 -7.56 14.42 2.04
CA MET A 129 -8.53 14.77 3.08
C MET A 129 -8.97 16.24 3.01
N LYS A 130 -8.06 17.17 2.69
CA LYS A 130 -8.39 18.58 2.40
C LYS A 130 -9.37 18.67 1.23
N ARG A 131 -9.07 18.01 0.10
CA ARG A 131 -9.92 18.02 -1.10
C ARG A 131 -11.30 17.39 -0.86
N VAL A 132 -11.39 16.33 -0.04
CA VAL A 132 -12.68 15.73 0.38
C VAL A 132 -13.51 16.73 1.17
N LYS A 133 -12.89 17.40 2.16
CA LYS A 133 -13.56 18.39 3.00
C LYS A 133 -14.12 19.56 2.19
N ASP A 134 -13.37 20.01 1.19
CA ASP A 134 -13.69 21.20 0.39
C ASP A 134 -14.55 20.88 -0.87
N ASP A 135 -15.01 19.63 -1.04
CA ASP A 135 -15.67 19.12 -2.26
C ASP A 135 -14.91 19.45 -3.57
N ALA A 136 -13.59 19.40 -3.50
CA ALA A 136 -12.73 19.71 -4.62
C ALA A 136 -12.55 18.52 -5.57
N GLU A 137 -11.96 18.80 -6.73
CA GLU A 137 -11.52 17.74 -7.64
C GLU A 137 -10.31 16.99 -7.09
N TRP A 138 -10.21 15.72 -7.47
CA TRP A 138 -9.12 14.82 -7.21
C TRP A 138 -8.69 14.17 -8.53
N THR A 139 -7.43 14.37 -8.90
CA THR A 139 -6.82 13.78 -10.09
C THR A 139 -6.19 12.43 -9.76
N LEU A 140 -6.45 11.46 -10.62
CA LEU A 140 -5.90 10.13 -10.57
C LEU A 140 -4.77 9.98 -11.59
N PHE A 141 -3.66 9.40 -11.16
CA PHE A 141 -2.43 9.30 -11.94
C PHE A 141 -1.98 7.84 -12.10
N CYS A 142 -1.26 7.58 -13.20
CA CYS A 142 -0.37 6.44 -13.29
C CYS A 142 1.03 6.85 -12.80
N PRO A 143 1.68 6.09 -11.90
CA PRO A 143 2.96 6.47 -11.31
C PRO A 143 4.06 6.75 -12.36
N ASN A 144 4.07 6.01 -13.47
CA ASN A 144 5.02 6.21 -14.58
C ASN A 144 4.92 7.61 -15.23
N GLU A 145 3.82 8.34 -15.03
CA GLU A 145 3.62 9.70 -15.53
C GLU A 145 3.83 10.77 -14.45
N THR A 146 4.13 10.36 -13.22
CA THR A 146 4.26 11.25 -12.04
C THR A 146 5.70 11.52 -11.61
N ILE A 147 6.67 10.90 -12.28
CA ILE A 147 8.08 11.09 -11.97
C ILE A 147 8.49 12.50 -12.43
N ASP A 148 8.99 13.30 -11.51
CA ASP A 148 9.62 14.57 -11.84
C ASP A 148 11.00 14.29 -12.44
N LEU A 149 11.19 14.68 -13.71
CA LEU A 149 12.42 14.42 -14.45
C LEU A 149 13.64 15.16 -13.89
N GLU A 150 13.44 16.25 -13.14
CA GLU A 150 14.54 17.02 -12.54
C GLU A 150 15.07 16.35 -11.27
N THR A 151 14.16 15.81 -10.44
CA THR A 151 14.51 15.25 -9.13
C THR A 151 14.59 13.72 -9.13
N GLY A 152 14.03 13.06 -10.15
CA GLY A 152 13.86 11.61 -10.22
C GLY A 152 12.81 11.05 -9.24
N LYS A 153 12.09 11.90 -8.50
CA LYS A 153 11.11 11.49 -7.49
C LYS A 153 9.70 11.44 -8.08
N GLY A 154 8.93 10.41 -7.71
CA GLY A 154 7.49 10.35 -7.95
C GLY A 154 6.66 10.76 -6.73
N LEU A 155 5.33 10.72 -6.87
CA LEU A 155 4.40 11.03 -5.77
C LEU A 155 4.59 10.14 -4.53
N MET A 156 5.08 8.91 -4.69
CA MET A 156 5.33 8.02 -3.56
C MET A 156 6.60 8.36 -2.78
N ASP A 157 7.52 9.12 -3.38
CA ASP A 157 8.83 9.42 -2.80
C ASP A 157 8.84 10.74 -2.01
N VAL A 158 7.71 11.44 -1.97
CA VAL A 158 7.55 12.75 -1.31
C VAL A 158 6.30 12.76 -0.42
N PHE A 159 6.27 13.64 0.59
CA PHE A 159 5.15 13.78 1.53
C PHE A 159 4.94 15.26 1.92
N SER A 160 3.81 15.57 2.57
CA SER A 160 3.45 16.92 3.04
C SER A 160 3.57 17.99 1.93
N ALA A 161 4.26 19.10 2.19
CA ALA A 161 4.34 20.23 1.25
C ALA A 161 5.00 19.85 -0.09
N GLU A 162 6.00 18.97 -0.09
CA GLU A 162 6.66 18.50 -1.32
C GLU A 162 5.70 17.67 -2.18
N PHE A 163 4.87 16.82 -1.54
CA PHE A 163 3.80 16.09 -2.21
C PHE A 163 2.75 17.03 -2.80
N GLU A 164 2.27 18.02 -2.03
CA GLU A 164 1.27 18.98 -2.50
C GLU A 164 1.77 19.78 -3.70
N ALA A 165 3.02 20.23 -3.67
CA ALA A 165 3.65 20.95 -4.78
C ALA A 165 3.77 20.08 -6.04
N LEU A 166 4.28 18.85 -5.91
CA LEU A 166 4.43 17.94 -7.05
C LEU A 166 3.06 17.55 -7.64
N TYR A 167 2.10 17.18 -6.79
CA TYR A 167 0.74 16.82 -7.21
C TYR A 167 0.07 17.94 -8.00
N THR A 168 0.10 19.17 -7.48
CA THR A 168 -0.52 20.33 -8.16
C THR A 168 0.23 20.75 -9.43
N LYS A 169 1.57 20.61 -9.48
CA LYS A 169 2.37 20.79 -10.71
C LYS A 169 1.95 19.79 -11.79
N LEU A 170 1.73 18.53 -11.44
CA LEU A 170 1.25 17.49 -12.36
C LEU A 170 -0.17 17.82 -12.87
N GLU A 171 -1.09 18.25 -11.98
CA GLU A 171 -2.42 18.71 -12.39
C GLU A 171 -2.35 19.89 -13.38
N ALA A 172 -1.49 20.87 -13.11
CA ALA A 172 -1.35 22.08 -13.94
C ALA A 172 -0.73 21.80 -15.32
N THR A 173 0.14 20.79 -15.42
CA THR A 173 0.75 20.34 -16.67
C THR A 173 -0.13 19.39 -17.48
N GLY A 174 -1.37 19.14 -17.03
CA GLY A 174 -2.32 18.27 -17.70
C GLY A 174 -1.99 16.78 -17.61
N LYS A 175 -1.12 16.40 -16.66
CA LYS A 175 -0.88 14.99 -16.33
C LYS A 175 -2.06 14.46 -15.51
N GLY A 176 -2.29 13.16 -15.60
CA GLY A 176 -3.40 12.48 -14.92
C GLY A 176 -4.34 11.80 -15.90
N GLN A 177 -4.75 10.57 -15.55
CA GLN A 177 -5.60 9.75 -16.40
C GLN A 177 -7.08 10.12 -16.25
N LYS A 178 -7.48 10.59 -15.07
CA LYS A 178 -8.89 10.87 -14.77
C LYS A 178 -9.01 11.89 -13.65
N LYS A 179 -9.98 12.80 -13.75
CA LYS A 179 -10.41 13.66 -12.64
C LYS A 179 -11.75 13.18 -12.11
N VAL A 180 -11.89 13.16 -10.79
CA VAL A 180 -13.13 12.81 -10.07
C VAL A 180 -13.38 13.83 -8.97
N LYS A 181 -14.59 13.88 -8.43
CA LYS A 181 -14.82 14.58 -7.16
C LYS A 181 -14.13 13.82 -6.04
N ALA A 182 -13.42 14.51 -5.15
CA ALA A 182 -12.75 13.86 -4.02
C ALA A 182 -13.76 13.11 -3.14
N GLN A 183 -14.95 13.69 -2.91
CA GLN A 183 -16.04 13.05 -2.19
C GLN A 183 -16.56 11.77 -2.87
N GLN A 184 -16.52 11.69 -4.21
CA GLN A 184 -16.90 10.48 -4.93
C GLN A 184 -15.99 9.30 -4.55
N LEU A 185 -14.67 9.52 -4.51
CA LEU A 185 -13.73 8.50 -4.05
C LEU A 185 -13.93 8.20 -2.56
N TRP A 186 -14.15 9.24 -1.73
CA TRP A 186 -14.43 9.07 -0.30
C TRP A 186 -15.65 8.18 -0.04
N PHE A 187 -16.77 8.38 -0.75
CA PHE A 187 -17.95 7.53 -0.62
C PHE A 187 -17.66 6.08 -1.01
N ARG A 188 -16.82 5.83 -2.02
CA ARG A 188 -16.40 4.46 -2.38
C ARG A 188 -15.52 3.81 -1.30
N ILE A 189 -14.67 4.59 -0.64
CA ILE A 189 -13.88 4.11 0.51
C ILE A 189 -14.82 3.68 1.65
N LEU A 190 -15.80 4.52 1.99
CA LEU A 190 -16.79 4.22 3.02
C LEU A 190 -17.66 3.00 2.67
N GLU A 191 -18.10 2.89 1.42
CA GLU A 191 -18.85 1.72 0.92
C GLU A 191 -18.04 0.42 1.09
N SER A 192 -16.76 0.43 0.68
CA SER A 192 -15.87 -0.72 0.87
C SER A 192 -15.69 -1.08 2.35
N GLN A 193 -15.56 -0.08 3.23
CA GLN A 193 -15.46 -0.29 4.68
C GLN A 193 -16.75 -0.84 5.29
N MET A 194 -17.91 -0.35 4.87
CA MET A 194 -19.20 -0.88 5.33
C MET A 194 -19.40 -2.34 4.90
N GLU A 195 -18.98 -2.71 3.69
CA GLU A 195 -19.13 -4.07 3.18
C GLU A 195 -18.10 -5.06 3.73
N THR A 196 -16.86 -4.62 3.98
CA THR A 196 -15.72 -5.52 4.21
C THR A 196 -14.91 -5.23 5.48
N GLY A 197 -15.16 -4.11 6.15
CA GLY A 197 -14.33 -3.61 7.26
C GLY A 197 -12.97 -3.05 6.83
N THR A 198 -12.69 -2.97 5.53
CA THR A 198 -11.43 -2.50 4.94
C THR A 198 -11.71 -1.56 3.77
N PRO A 199 -10.77 -0.71 3.30
CA PRO A 199 -9.34 -0.68 3.63
C PRO A 199 -9.03 -0.11 5.02
N TYR A 200 -7.87 -0.47 5.56
CA TYR A 200 -7.25 0.25 6.68
C TYR A 200 -6.95 1.69 6.28
N MET A 201 -6.98 2.59 7.26
CA MET A 201 -6.78 4.03 7.05
C MET A 201 -5.51 4.49 7.74
N LEU A 202 -4.51 4.90 6.96
CA LEU A 202 -3.27 5.43 7.49
C LEU A 202 -2.94 6.76 6.84
N TYR A 203 -2.49 7.72 7.64
CA TYR A 203 -2.20 9.09 7.18
C TYR A 203 -0.70 9.24 6.91
N LYS A 204 -0.33 9.17 5.62
CA LYS A 204 1.05 9.20 5.11
C LYS A 204 1.86 10.33 5.70
N ASP A 205 1.31 11.53 5.65
CA ASP A 205 2.05 12.73 6.02
C ASP A 205 2.31 12.79 7.53
N HIS A 206 1.32 12.40 8.32
CA HIS A 206 1.47 12.35 9.77
C HIS A 206 2.43 11.24 10.23
N ALA A 207 2.43 10.10 9.54
CA ALA A 207 3.37 9.01 9.79
C ALA A 207 4.81 9.42 9.45
N ASN A 208 5.02 10.08 8.30
CA ASN A 208 6.34 10.54 7.87
C ASN A 208 6.88 11.69 8.74
N ARG A 209 6.10 12.75 8.99
CA ARG A 209 6.53 13.94 9.76
C ARG A 209 7.00 13.62 11.18
N LYS A 210 6.51 12.52 11.76
CA LYS A 210 6.76 12.16 13.16
C LYS A 210 7.59 10.90 13.32
N SER A 211 8.11 10.35 12.22
CA SER A 211 8.99 9.20 12.28
C SER A 211 10.42 9.66 12.60
N ASN A 212 11.05 8.98 13.55
CA ASN A 212 12.49 9.14 13.78
C ASN A 212 13.34 8.65 12.59
N GLN A 213 12.76 7.89 11.66
CA GLN A 213 13.41 7.40 10.44
C GLN A 213 13.21 8.33 9.22
N GLN A 214 12.63 9.52 9.38
CA GLN A 214 12.42 10.47 8.27
C GLN A 214 13.73 10.85 7.53
N ASN A 215 14.87 10.68 8.19
CA ASN A 215 16.21 10.91 7.63
C ASN A 215 16.62 9.86 6.58
N LEU A 216 15.96 8.71 6.51
CA LEU A 216 16.23 7.66 5.53
C LEU A 216 15.52 7.89 4.19
N GLY A 217 14.42 8.64 4.21
CA GLY A 217 13.57 8.92 3.06
C GLY A 217 12.08 8.81 3.42
N THR A 218 11.24 8.91 2.40
CA THR A 218 9.79 8.81 2.56
C THR A 218 9.37 7.36 2.85
N ILE A 219 8.65 7.15 3.95
CA ILE A 219 8.03 5.89 4.33
C ILE A 219 6.77 5.67 3.49
N LYS A 220 6.70 4.49 2.87
CA LYS A 220 5.76 4.14 1.79
C LYS A 220 4.55 3.32 2.23
N SER A 221 4.58 2.74 3.43
CA SER A 221 3.53 1.87 3.95
C SER A 221 3.66 1.66 5.47
N SER A 222 2.75 0.84 6.01
CA SER A 222 2.88 0.21 7.33
C SER A 222 2.91 -1.32 7.16
N ASN A 223 2.88 -2.07 8.27
CA ASN A 223 2.89 -3.54 8.28
C ASN A 223 1.46 -4.13 8.14
N LEU A 224 1.32 -5.44 8.31
CA LEU A 224 0.01 -6.11 8.26
C LEU A 224 -1.03 -5.54 9.24
N CYS A 225 -0.60 -5.11 10.43
CA CYS A 225 -1.46 -4.76 11.55
C CYS A 225 -1.53 -3.24 11.83
N THR A 226 -0.90 -2.41 10.98
CA THR A 226 -0.97 -0.94 10.97
C THR A 226 -0.23 -0.19 12.08
N GLU A 227 0.48 -0.89 12.97
CA GLU A 227 1.16 -0.32 14.13
C GLU A 227 2.63 0.07 13.85
N ILE A 228 3.25 -0.52 12.82
CA ILE A 228 4.67 -0.28 12.51
C ILE A 228 4.83 0.66 11.33
N ILE A 229 5.59 1.73 11.51
CA ILE A 229 5.91 2.75 10.51
C ILE A 229 7.43 2.78 10.33
N GLU A 230 7.92 1.97 9.39
CA GLU A 230 9.36 1.83 9.11
C GLU A 230 9.66 2.07 7.64
N TYR A 231 10.84 2.65 7.37
CA TYR A 231 11.33 2.89 6.03
C TYR A 231 11.56 1.58 5.26
N THR A 232 11.28 1.61 3.96
CA THR A 232 11.54 0.49 3.03
C THR A 232 12.08 1.03 1.72
N SER A 233 12.94 0.25 1.07
CA SER A 233 13.50 0.54 -0.25
C SER A 233 13.58 -0.75 -1.07
N PRO A 234 13.91 -0.70 -2.38
CA PRO A 234 14.12 -1.91 -3.18
C PRO A 234 15.16 -2.87 -2.56
N ASP A 235 16.08 -2.36 -1.75
CA ASP A 235 17.17 -3.10 -1.12
C ASP A 235 16.94 -3.36 0.38
N GLU A 236 15.96 -2.68 1.00
CA GLU A 236 15.70 -2.75 2.44
C GLU A 236 14.27 -3.23 2.73
N VAL A 237 14.19 -4.42 3.33
CA VAL A 237 12.97 -4.97 3.92
C VAL A 237 12.98 -4.68 5.42
N ALA A 238 12.03 -3.88 5.89
CA ALA A 238 11.88 -3.57 7.29
C ALA A 238 11.26 -4.75 8.07
N VAL A 239 11.56 -4.84 9.37
CA VAL A 239 11.31 -6.04 10.19
C VAL A 239 10.82 -5.64 11.58
N CYS A 240 9.69 -6.21 11.99
CA CYS A 240 9.08 -5.90 13.28
C CYS A 240 9.49 -6.92 14.35
N ASN A 241 10.24 -6.47 15.36
CA ASN A 241 10.56 -7.23 16.57
C ASN A 241 9.59 -6.85 17.69
N LEU A 242 8.69 -7.75 18.07
CA LEU A 242 7.55 -7.43 18.91
C LEU A 242 7.59 -8.17 20.25
N ALA A 243 7.21 -7.47 21.31
CA ALA A 243 6.84 -8.02 22.61
C ALA A 243 5.70 -7.17 23.18
N SER A 244 4.98 -7.69 24.17
CA SER A 244 3.92 -6.94 24.86
C SER A 244 4.13 -6.99 26.37
N ILE A 245 3.83 -5.87 27.03
CA ILE A 245 3.87 -5.75 28.49
C ILE A 245 2.46 -5.97 29.02
N ALA A 246 2.30 -6.93 29.94
CA ALA A 246 1.02 -7.18 30.60
C ALA A 246 0.72 -6.08 31.63
N LEU A 247 0.10 -4.97 31.18
CA LEU A 247 -0.22 -3.81 32.02
C LEU A 247 -0.92 -4.15 33.35
N PRO A 248 -1.86 -5.12 33.44
CA PRO A 248 -2.48 -5.49 34.71
C PRO A 248 -1.50 -5.96 35.80
N ALA A 249 -0.30 -6.43 35.44
CA ALA A 249 0.72 -6.84 36.41
C ALA A 249 1.31 -5.66 37.22
N PHE A 250 1.08 -4.42 36.77
CA PHE A 250 1.54 -3.20 37.42
C PHE A 250 0.42 -2.44 38.15
N ALA A 251 -0.80 -2.99 38.15
CA ALA A 251 -1.91 -2.41 38.90
C ALA A 251 -1.75 -2.74 40.39
N ASN A 252 -1.67 -1.71 41.24
CA ASN A 252 -1.70 -1.90 42.68
C ASN A 252 -3.09 -2.37 43.13
N ARG A 253 -3.14 -3.31 44.09
CA ARG A 253 -4.41 -3.79 44.68
C ARG A 253 -5.15 -2.71 45.45
N GLU A 254 -4.45 -1.68 45.90
CA GLU A 254 -5.01 -0.47 46.49
C GLU A 254 -5.17 0.57 45.38
N GLY A 255 -6.35 0.67 44.77
CA GLY A 255 -6.62 1.62 43.69
C GLY A 255 -6.62 3.08 44.17
N ARG A 256 -5.43 3.65 44.37
CA ARG A 256 -5.20 5.10 44.43
C ARG A 256 -4.63 5.60 43.12
#